data_AF-A0A3E0QDS2-F1
#
_entry.id   AF-A0A3E0QDS2-F1
#
_cell.length_a   1.000
_cell.length_b   1.000
_cell.length_c   1.000
_cell.angle_alpha   90.00
_cell.angle_beta   90.00
_cell.angle_gamma   90.00
#
_symmetry.space_group_name_H-M   'P 1'
#
loop_
_entity.id
_entity.type
_entity.pdbx_description
1 polymer ?
#
loop_
_entity_poly.entity_id
_entity_poly.type
_entity_poly.pdbx_seq_one_letter_code
_entity_poly.pdbx_strand_id
1 'polypeptide(L)'
;TLNLTINSSTSSTESATACDSYTWAENGQTYTVSGTYTHVSTNAAGCPHTATLNLTVNSSTSSTESATACDSYTWAENGQTYTVSGTYTHVSTNAAGCPHTATLNLTINNSSSSFESAVACDSYIWGVNGQAYTMSGTYTHVSTNASGCPHTSTLDLVINSSTSSSETVTACNTYTWAVNGSTYTASGVYTHTGTNASGCPHTYTLNLTIDPCPTNTVLNFNVLLEGYYIGGGLMISTLYDLGLSTDPTASDSIDIMLWSPSNLSNTNPDYSVKVLLQNNGTGTAIFPSSVTGNSFYIAVKHRNSVETWSANPVAFSSNTSYNFTDALNKAYDDGFIPPMQNLGSGLFGIYGGDTNYDGAVDGLDMNLVDNDASFGAFGYNLSDITGDGATDGLDMNIIDNNATFGVFMARPY
;
A
#
# COMPACT_ATOMS: atom_id res chain seq x y z
N THR A 1 -113.97 52.55 84.05
CA THR A 1 -113.40 52.48 82.68
C THR A 1 -112.27 51.50 82.71
N LEU A 2 -112.32 50.42 81.91
CA LEU A 2 -111.21 49.49 81.74
C LEU A 2 -110.44 49.91 80.49
N ASN A 3 -109.17 50.30 80.64
CA ASN A 3 -108.28 50.52 79.49
C ASN A 3 -107.62 49.19 79.14
N LEU A 4 -108.02 48.60 78.00
CA LEU A 4 -107.44 47.40 77.45
C LEU A 4 -106.48 47.78 76.32
N THR A 5 -105.20 47.47 76.48
CA THR A 5 -104.21 47.59 75.41
C THR A 5 -104.00 46.21 74.79
N ILE A 6 -104.39 46.04 73.52
CA ILE A 6 -104.17 44.80 72.78
C ILE A 6 -102.84 44.94 72.04
N ASN A 7 -101.83 44.21 72.52
CA ASN A 7 -100.57 44.04 71.80
C ASN A 7 -100.73 42.91 70.77
N SER A 8 -100.20 43.12 69.57
CA SER A 8 -100.34 42.16 68.46
C SER A 8 -99.14 41.23 68.37
N SER A 9 -99.38 39.98 67.95
CA SER A 9 -98.33 39.08 67.48
C SER A 9 -97.67 39.63 66.21
N THR A 10 -96.39 39.32 66.02
CA THR A 10 -95.63 39.75 64.84
C THR A 10 -95.04 38.54 64.12
N SER A 11 -94.73 38.67 62.82
CA SER A 11 -94.04 37.64 62.05
C SER A 11 -92.91 38.22 61.20
N SER A 12 -91.94 37.38 60.87
CA SER A 12 -90.82 37.70 59.97
C SER A 12 -90.53 36.50 59.07
N THR A 13 -90.02 36.77 57.87
CA THR A 13 -89.62 35.73 56.92
C THR A 13 -88.22 36.01 56.41
N GLU A 14 -87.36 34.99 56.47
CA GLU A 14 -86.00 34.97 55.93
C GLU A 14 -85.90 33.88 54.87
N SER A 15 -85.20 34.16 53.77
CA SER A 15 -84.83 33.17 52.77
C SER A 15 -83.31 33.03 52.75
N ALA A 16 -82.82 31.81 52.91
CA ALA A 16 -81.40 31.51 52.90
C ALA A 16 -81.09 30.35 51.94
N THR A 17 -79.94 30.46 51.28
CA THR A 17 -79.36 29.37 50.48
C THR A 17 -77.97 29.08 51.03
N ALA A 18 -77.69 27.82 51.35
CA ALA A 18 -76.41 27.41 51.93
C ALA A 18 -75.91 26.10 51.33
N CYS A 19 -74.62 25.85 51.53
CA CYS A 19 -73.95 24.62 51.10
C CYS A 19 -73.76 23.69 52.29
N ASP A 20 -74.26 22.46 52.15
CA ASP A 20 -74.24 21.35 53.12
C ASP A 20 -75.01 21.60 54.42
N SER A 21 -74.90 22.79 55.00
CA SER A 21 -75.64 23.17 56.20
C SER A 21 -75.83 24.67 56.35
N TYR A 22 -76.89 25.08 57.05
CA TYR A 22 -77.15 26.46 57.46
C TYR A 22 -77.47 26.52 58.93
N THR A 23 -76.77 27.38 59.68
CA THR A 23 -77.09 27.62 61.09
C THR A 23 -77.94 28.87 61.20
N TRP A 24 -79.19 28.70 61.64
CA TRP A 24 -80.13 29.81 61.72
C TRP A 24 -79.93 30.61 63.00
N ALA A 25 -79.63 31.90 62.85
CA ALA A 25 -79.31 32.78 63.98
C ALA A 25 -80.46 32.94 64.99
N GLU A 26 -81.71 32.79 64.55
CA GLU A 26 -82.90 32.99 65.39
C GLU A 26 -83.06 31.90 66.47
N ASN A 27 -82.55 30.69 66.23
CA ASN A 27 -82.68 29.57 67.17
C ASN A 27 -81.39 28.78 67.42
N GLY A 28 -80.30 29.14 66.73
CA GLY A 28 -78.99 28.47 66.84
C GLY A 28 -78.94 27.05 66.29
N GLN A 29 -79.99 26.55 65.60
CA GLN A 29 -80.01 25.20 65.04
C GLN A 29 -79.35 25.16 63.65
N THR A 30 -78.62 24.08 63.40
CA THR A 30 -78.03 23.78 62.09
C THR A 30 -78.93 22.84 61.31
N TYR A 31 -79.34 23.28 60.12
CA TYR A 31 -80.17 22.54 59.20
C TYR A 31 -79.33 22.03 58.03
N THR A 32 -79.49 20.75 57.67
CA THR A 32 -78.79 20.10 56.55
C THR A 32 -79.73 19.69 55.41
N VAL A 33 -81.01 20.05 55.51
CA VAL A 33 -82.05 19.68 54.55
C VAL A 33 -82.85 20.94 54.19
N SER A 34 -83.21 21.06 52.91
CA SER A 34 -84.09 22.15 52.44
C SER A 34 -85.48 22.04 53.05
N GLY A 35 -86.09 23.17 53.38
CA GLY A 35 -87.44 23.19 53.93
C GLY A 35 -87.85 24.56 54.48
N THR A 36 -89.09 24.63 54.94
CA THR A 36 -89.59 25.79 55.69
C THR A 36 -89.58 25.46 57.18
N TYR A 37 -88.80 26.21 57.94
CA TYR A 37 -88.66 26.06 59.38
C TYR A 37 -89.29 27.26 60.08
N THR A 38 -89.93 27.04 61.22
CA THR A 38 -90.49 28.13 62.04
C THR A 38 -89.96 28.06 63.46
N HIS A 39 -89.78 29.23 64.06
CA HIS A 39 -89.42 29.36 65.46
C HIS A 39 -90.31 30.43 66.10
N VAL A 40 -90.86 30.13 67.28
CA VAL A 40 -91.73 31.05 68.00
C VAL A 40 -90.97 31.59 69.21
N SER A 41 -90.75 32.90 69.22
CA SER A 41 -90.15 33.65 70.31
C SER A 41 -91.16 34.68 70.88
N THR A 42 -90.74 35.55 71.79
CA THR A 42 -91.59 36.64 72.31
C THR A 42 -91.07 37.97 71.78
N ASN A 43 -91.97 38.82 71.26
CA ASN A 43 -91.61 40.16 70.82
C ASN A 43 -91.38 41.10 72.01
N ALA A 44 -90.87 42.31 71.76
CA ALA A 44 -90.58 43.32 72.79
C ALA A 44 -91.81 43.72 73.63
N ALA A 45 -93.04 43.42 73.17
CA ALA A 45 -94.30 43.69 73.87
C ALA A 45 -94.84 42.47 74.64
N GLY A 46 -94.10 41.35 74.68
CA GLY A 46 -94.46 40.11 75.38
C GLY A 46 -95.43 39.19 74.64
N CYS A 47 -95.74 39.46 73.37
CA CYS A 47 -96.63 38.63 72.54
C CYS A 47 -95.84 37.64 71.67
N PRO A 48 -96.46 36.53 71.19
CA PRO A 48 -95.79 35.58 70.31
C PRO A 48 -95.26 36.25 69.03
N HIS A 49 -94.00 35.96 68.69
CA HIS A 49 -93.36 36.29 67.43
C HIS A 49 -93.05 35.00 66.68
N THR A 50 -93.50 34.86 65.43
CA THR A 50 -93.17 33.68 64.60
C THR A 50 -92.20 34.10 63.50
N ALA A 51 -90.97 33.64 63.59
CA ALA A 51 -89.99 33.75 62.52
C ALA A 51 -90.08 32.53 61.61
N THR A 52 -90.04 32.74 60.30
CA THR A 52 -90.09 31.69 59.28
C THR A 52 -88.84 31.73 58.43
N LEU A 53 -88.11 30.62 58.35
CA LEU A 53 -86.96 30.42 57.48
C LEU A 53 -87.37 29.54 56.29
N ASN A 54 -87.24 30.05 55.08
CA ASN A 54 -87.28 29.26 53.85
C ASN A 54 -85.84 28.93 53.45
N LEU A 55 -85.41 27.70 53.72
CA LEU A 55 -84.04 27.26 53.51
C LEU A 55 -83.92 26.36 52.27
N THR A 56 -82.99 26.69 51.39
CA THR A 56 -82.50 25.78 50.34
C THR A 56 -81.09 25.34 50.71
N VAL A 57 -80.90 24.06 51.04
CA VAL A 57 -79.59 23.44 51.23
C VAL A 57 -79.19 22.73 49.95
N ASN A 58 -78.14 23.21 49.32
CA ASN A 58 -77.47 22.55 48.20
C ASN A 58 -76.30 21.72 48.73
N SER A 59 -75.89 20.66 48.02
CA SER A 59 -74.78 19.80 48.43
C SER A 59 -73.49 20.14 47.69
N SER A 60 -72.38 20.10 48.41
CA SER A 60 -71.05 20.03 47.82
C SER A 60 -70.89 18.72 47.04
N THR A 61 -70.05 18.73 46.00
CA THR A 61 -69.79 17.54 45.17
C THR A 61 -68.31 17.22 45.08
N SER A 62 -67.96 15.99 44.72
CA SER A 62 -66.58 15.59 44.47
C SER A 62 -66.46 14.65 43.26
N SER A 63 -65.29 14.63 42.66
CA SER A 63 -64.94 13.75 41.54
C SER A 63 -63.50 13.25 41.67
N THR A 64 -63.20 12.11 41.05
CA THR A 64 -61.84 11.56 41.02
C THR A 64 -61.51 11.05 39.64
N GLU A 65 -60.34 11.46 39.13
CA GLU A 65 -59.77 11.03 37.85
C GLU A 65 -58.41 10.36 38.10
N SER A 66 -58.04 9.39 37.27
CA SER A 66 -56.69 8.82 37.25
C SER A 66 -56.12 8.93 35.84
N ALA A 67 -54.89 9.46 35.73
CA ALA A 67 -54.22 9.67 34.46
C ALA A 67 -52.79 9.12 34.50
N THR A 68 -52.32 8.58 33.39
CA THR A 68 -50.92 8.21 33.17
C THR A 68 -50.42 8.90 31.91
N ALA A 69 -49.30 9.59 31.99
CA ALA A 69 -48.74 10.35 30.87
C ALA A 69 -47.22 10.27 30.82
N CYS A 70 -46.66 10.64 29.67
CA CYS A 70 -45.21 10.73 29.46
C CYS A 70 -44.74 12.17 29.60
N ASP A 71 -43.73 12.39 30.44
CA ASP A 71 -43.04 13.66 30.75
C ASP A 71 -43.92 14.74 31.41
N SER A 72 -45.14 14.95 30.92
CA SER A 72 -46.07 15.93 31.47
C SER A 72 -47.54 15.58 31.18
N TYR A 73 -48.43 16.11 32.01
CA TYR A 73 -49.88 16.02 31.85
C TYR A 73 -50.53 17.36 32.18
N THR A 74 -51.32 17.89 31.26
CA THR A 74 -52.13 19.10 31.51
C THR A 74 -53.52 18.69 31.94
N TRP A 75 -53.89 19.04 33.17
CA TRP A 75 -55.20 18.68 33.72
C TRP A 75 -56.27 19.67 33.26
N ALA A 76 -57.31 19.15 32.61
CA ALA A 76 -58.38 19.96 32.04
C ALA A 76 -59.17 20.76 33.09
N GLU A 77 -59.23 20.27 34.33
CA GLU A 77 -60.02 20.88 35.41
C GLU A 77 -59.46 22.24 35.87
N ASN A 78 -58.14 22.43 35.82
CA ASN A 78 -57.48 23.67 36.27
C ASN A 78 -56.50 24.27 35.25
N GLY A 79 -56.29 23.61 34.11
CA GLY A 79 -55.36 24.03 33.05
C GLY A 79 -53.87 23.94 33.41
N GLN A 80 -53.53 23.35 34.57
CA GLN A 80 -52.14 23.26 35.04
C GLN A 80 -51.43 22.03 34.45
N THR A 81 -50.17 22.21 34.04
CA THR A 81 -49.30 21.12 33.59
C THR A 81 -48.47 20.59 34.75
N TYR A 82 -48.56 19.28 34.97
CA TYR A 82 -47.82 18.56 35.98
C TYR A 82 -46.74 17.69 35.33
N THR A 83 -45.54 17.69 35.91
CA THR A 83 -44.38 16.89 35.45
C THR A 83 -43.94 15.85 36.48
N VAL A 84 -44.67 15.72 37.59
CA VAL A 84 -44.37 14.82 38.70
C VAL A 84 -45.61 14.02 39.04
N SER A 85 -45.44 12.74 39.35
CA SER A 85 -46.53 11.88 39.85
C SER A 85 -47.03 12.36 41.20
N GLY A 86 -48.32 12.25 41.46
CA GLY A 86 -48.90 12.63 42.74
C GLY A 86 -50.42 12.68 42.72
N THR A 87 -50.99 13.05 43.87
CA THR A 87 -52.41 13.35 44.01
C THR A 87 -52.60 14.86 44.08
N TYR A 88 -53.37 15.42 43.16
CA TYR A 88 -53.66 16.85 43.06
C TYR A 88 -55.14 17.10 43.28
N THR A 89 -55.49 18.23 43.89
CA THR A 89 -56.88 18.61 44.14
C THR A 89 -57.14 20.03 43.66
N HIS A 90 -58.31 20.26 43.08
CA HIS A 90 -58.78 21.59 42.69
C HIS A 90 -60.20 21.80 43.19
N VAL A 91 -60.47 22.98 43.76
CA VAL A 91 -61.79 23.34 44.27
C VAL A 91 -62.42 24.37 43.33
N SER A 92 -63.55 24.02 42.75
CA SER A 92 -64.38 24.87 41.89
C SER A 92 -65.79 25.01 42.48
N THR A 93 -66.71 25.69 41.79
CA THR A 93 -68.12 25.78 42.19
C THR A 93 -68.97 24.90 41.27
N ASN A 94 -69.83 24.06 41.85
CA ASN A 94 -70.79 23.28 41.08
C ASN A 94 -71.96 24.16 40.58
N ALA A 95 -72.84 23.56 39.76
CA ALA A 95 -73.99 24.27 39.17
C ALA A 95 -74.97 24.86 40.20
N ALA A 96 -74.95 24.38 41.45
CA ALA A 96 -75.76 24.87 42.55
C ALA A 96 -75.07 25.96 43.40
N GLY A 97 -73.88 26.41 42.98
CA GLY A 97 -73.09 27.43 43.68
C GLY A 97 -72.30 26.91 44.87
N CYS A 98 -72.23 25.60 45.09
CA CYS A 98 -71.52 24.98 46.21
C CYS A 98 -70.14 24.44 45.83
N PRO A 99 -69.23 24.26 46.81
CA PRO A 99 -67.91 23.72 46.56
C PRO A 99 -67.95 22.38 45.81
N HIS A 100 -67.16 22.28 44.75
CA HIS A 100 -66.83 21.04 44.07
C HIS A 100 -65.35 20.74 44.27
N THR A 101 -65.00 19.56 44.78
CA THR A 101 -63.59 19.14 44.88
C THR A 101 -63.28 18.04 43.87
N ALA A 102 -62.48 18.38 42.87
CA ALA A 102 -61.95 17.42 41.92
C ALA A 102 -60.59 16.91 42.40
N THR A 103 -60.36 15.59 42.31
CA THR A 103 -59.09 14.94 42.68
C THR A 103 -58.49 14.22 41.49
N LEU A 104 -57.21 14.48 41.19
CA LEU A 104 -56.44 13.80 40.16
C LEU A 104 -55.37 12.91 40.80
N ASN A 105 -55.40 11.62 40.49
CA ASN A 105 -54.30 10.69 40.77
C ASN A 105 -53.44 10.52 39.51
N LEU A 106 -52.28 11.16 39.49
CA LEU A 106 -51.41 11.25 38.31
C LEU A 106 -50.17 10.37 38.45
N THR A 107 -49.90 9.56 37.42
CA THR A 107 -48.62 8.87 37.23
C THR A 107 -47.89 9.45 36.00
N ILE A 108 -46.74 10.09 36.22
CA ILE A 108 -45.83 10.53 35.16
C ILE A 108 -44.72 9.50 34.97
N ASN A 109 -44.65 8.94 33.78
CA ASN A 109 -43.52 8.16 33.30
C ASN A 109 -42.58 9.07 32.48
N ASN A 110 -41.28 8.79 32.47
CA ASN A 110 -40.31 9.62 31.76
C ASN A 110 -39.92 8.99 30.43
N SER A 111 -39.76 9.83 29.41
CA SER A 111 -39.03 9.50 28.19
C SER A 111 -37.57 9.19 28.52
N SER A 112 -36.89 8.50 27.61
CA SER A 112 -35.51 8.06 27.82
C SER A 112 -34.69 8.17 26.54
N SER A 113 -33.36 8.10 26.65
CA SER A 113 -32.48 8.14 25.50
C SER A 113 -31.24 7.26 25.66
N SER A 114 -30.62 6.90 24.55
CA SER A 114 -29.36 6.16 24.48
C SER A 114 -28.46 6.72 23.37
N PHE A 115 -27.15 6.54 23.53
CA PHE A 115 -26.14 7.01 22.57
C PHE A 115 -25.14 5.90 22.27
N GLU A 116 -24.79 5.75 20.99
CA GLU A 116 -23.83 4.79 20.47
C GLU A 116 -22.89 5.50 19.48
N SER A 117 -21.59 5.18 19.54
CA SER A 117 -20.62 5.60 18.54
C SER A 117 -20.03 4.37 17.86
N ALA A 118 -20.01 4.34 16.53
CA ALA A 118 -19.48 3.21 15.76
C ALA A 118 -18.55 3.67 14.63
N VAL A 119 -17.54 2.85 14.33
CA VAL A 119 -16.67 3.00 13.16
C VAL A 119 -16.70 1.69 12.39
N ALA A 120 -16.97 1.74 11.09
CA ALA A 120 -17.05 0.55 10.24
C ALA A 120 -16.48 0.78 8.84
N CYS A 121 -16.26 -0.31 8.12
CA CYS A 121 -15.79 -0.30 6.74
C CYS A 121 -16.95 -0.59 5.79
N ASP A 122 -17.14 0.29 4.80
CA ASP A 122 -18.15 0.28 3.73
C ASP A 122 -19.62 0.32 4.19
N SER A 123 -19.99 -0.42 5.23
CA SER A 123 -21.33 -0.42 5.79
C SER A 123 -21.36 -0.78 7.29
N TYR A 124 -22.38 -0.29 7.99
CA TYR A 124 -22.69 -0.64 9.38
C TYR A 124 -24.17 -0.99 9.51
N ILE A 125 -24.48 -2.15 10.11
CA ILE A 125 -25.87 -2.52 10.43
C ILE A 125 -26.16 -2.09 11.87
N TRP A 126 -27.06 -1.13 12.04
CA TRP A 126 -27.39 -0.65 13.38
C TRP A 126 -28.37 -1.60 14.08
N GLY A 127 -27.94 -2.20 15.18
CA GLY A 127 -28.73 -3.18 15.93
C GLY A 127 -30.08 -2.67 16.44
N VAL A 128 -30.24 -1.35 16.59
CA VAL A 128 -31.49 -0.74 17.09
C VAL A 128 -32.63 -0.82 16.07
N ASN A 129 -32.35 -0.70 14.78
CA ASN A 129 -33.39 -0.67 13.73
C ASN A 129 -33.14 -1.63 12.56
N GLY A 130 -32.02 -2.37 12.57
CA GLY A 130 -31.63 -3.33 11.54
C GLY A 130 -31.26 -2.72 10.18
N GLN A 131 -31.14 -1.39 10.08
CA GLN A 131 -30.81 -0.71 8.83
C GLN A 131 -29.30 -0.72 8.57
N ALA A 132 -28.92 -0.88 7.30
CA ALA A 132 -27.55 -0.77 6.84
C ALA A 132 -27.24 0.67 6.43
N TYR A 133 -26.21 1.26 7.03
CA TYR A 133 -25.73 2.61 6.77
C TYR A 133 -24.39 2.55 6.04
N THR A 134 -24.29 3.25 4.92
CA THR A 134 -23.07 3.31 4.07
C THR A 134 -22.40 4.69 4.06
N MET A 135 -22.94 5.64 4.84
CA MET A 135 -22.41 6.99 4.97
C MET A 135 -22.21 7.32 6.45
N SER A 136 -21.18 8.11 6.73
CA SER A 136 -20.98 8.69 8.05
C SER A 136 -22.08 9.70 8.38
N GLY A 137 -22.44 9.80 9.66
CA GLY A 137 -23.41 10.77 10.13
C GLY A 137 -24.04 10.41 11.47
N THR A 138 -24.91 11.29 11.94
CA THR A 138 -25.71 11.07 13.14
C THR A 138 -27.11 10.59 12.76
N TYR A 139 -27.49 9.41 13.24
CA TYR A 139 -28.79 8.78 12.99
C TYR A 139 -29.59 8.69 14.29
N THR A 140 -30.92 8.83 14.20
CA THR A 140 -31.82 8.70 15.35
C THR A 140 -32.94 7.71 15.05
N HIS A 141 -33.39 7.00 16.08
CA HIS A 141 -34.52 6.09 16.01
C HIS A 141 -35.35 6.22 17.30
N VAL A 142 -36.67 6.40 17.14
CA VAL A 142 -37.60 6.52 18.26
C VAL A 142 -38.35 5.21 18.44
N SER A 143 -38.30 4.67 19.65
CA SER A 143 -39.01 3.47 20.10
C SER A 143 -39.78 3.77 21.40
N THR A 144 -40.35 2.76 22.04
CA THR A 144 -40.99 2.89 23.36
C THR A 144 -40.16 2.20 24.44
N ASN A 145 -40.01 2.85 25.60
CA ASN A 145 -39.37 2.24 26.76
C ASN A 145 -40.34 1.31 27.51
N ALA A 146 -39.83 0.65 28.57
CA ALA A 146 -40.61 -0.27 29.39
C ALA A 146 -41.84 0.37 30.06
N SER A 147 -41.84 1.70 30.24
CA SER A 147 -42.96 2.46 30.80
C SER A 147 -43.94 2.98 29.74
N GLY A 148 -43.77 2.58 28.47
CA GLY A 148 -44.62 3.01 27.36
C GLY A 148 -44.34 4.42 26.83
N CYS A 149 -43.27 5.07 27.29
CA CYS A 149 -42.89 6.41 26.86
C CYS A 149 -41.83 6.42 25.75
N PRO A 150 -41.72 7.53 25.00
CA PRO A 150 -40.71 7.65 23.94
C PRO A 150 -39.29 7.34 24.43
N HIS A 151 -38.58 6.52 23.67
CA HIS A 151 -37.16 6.25 23.81
C HIS A 151 -36.42 6.65 22.52
N THR A 152 -35.49 7.60 22.61
CA THR A 152 -34.70 8.05 21.46
C THR A 152 -33.29 7.47 21.52
N SER A 153 -32.98 6.57 20.59
CA SER A 153 -31.61 6.09 20.37
C SER A 153 -30.91 6.96 19.34
N THR A 154 -29.66 7.34 19.62
CA THR A 154 -28.81 8.14 18.73
C THR A 154 -27.54 7.37 18.40
N LEU A 155 -27.20 7.28 17.12
CA LEU A 155 -25.97 6.68 16.61
C LEU A 155 -25.11 7.77 15.96
N ASP A 156 -23.85 7.88 16.39
CA ASP A 156 -22.80 8.64 15.68
C ASP A 156 -21.89 7.67 14.93
N LEU A 157 -21.97 7.68 13.59
CA LEU A 157 -21.36 6.68 12.73
C LEU A 157 -20.26 7.29 11.85
N VAL A 158 -19.10 6.65 11.82
CA VAL A 158 -18.02 6.90 10.85
C VAL A 158 -17.88 5.69 9.94
N ILE A 159 -18.15 5.87 8.64
CA ILE A 159 -17.88 4.89 7.59
C ILE A 159 -16.60 5.26 6.87
N ASN A 160 -15.63 4.34 6.92
CA ASN A 160 -14.41 4.39 6.10
C ASN A 160 -14.60 3.50 4.87
N SER A 161 -13.99 3.87 3.74
CA SER A 161 -14.10 3.09 2.50
C SER A 161 -12.97 2.10 2.33
N SER A 162 -13.30 0.91 1.83
CA SER A 162 -12.32 0.02 1.22
C SER A 162 -11.68 0.67 -0.01
N THR A 163 -10.45 0.27 -0.32
CA THR A 163 -9.66 0.91 -1.37
C THR A 163 -8.97 -0.13 -2.24
N SER A 164 -8.51 0.26 -3.43
CA SER A 164 -7.71 -0.62 -4.29
C SER A 164 -6.62 0.16 -5.00
N SER A 165 -5.56 -0.54 -5.38
CA SER A 165 -4.46 -0.01 -6.17
C SER A 165 -3.96 -1.05 -7.17
N SER A 166 -3.35 -0.57 -8.26
CA SER A 166 -2.77 -1.43 -9.29
C SER A 166 -1.40 -0.93 -9.72
N GLU A 167 -0.47 -1.86 -9.92
CA GLU A 167 0.83 -1.60 -10.54
C GLU A 167 1.07 -2.52 -11.73
N THR A 168 1.89 -2.06 -12.68
CA THR A 168 2.29 -2.82 -13.86
C THR A 168 3.81 -2.89 -13.89
N VAL A 169 4.36 -4.10 -13.97
CA VAL A 169 5.79 -4.35 -13.90
C VAL A 169 6.22 -5.29 -15.02
N THR A 170 7.30 -4.95 -15.71
CA THR A 170 8.04 -5.86 -16.58
C THR A 170 9.37 -6.18 -15.92
N ALA A 171 9.67 -7.46 -15.70
CA ALA A 171 10.89 -7.91 -15.06
C ALA A 171 11.51 -9.08 -15.83
N CYS A 172 12.82 -9.25 -15.68
CA CYS A 172 13.53 -10.32 -16.36
C CYS A 172 13.70 -11.55 -15.44
N ASN A 173 13.33 -12.72 -15.94
CA ASN A 173 13.30 -14.04 -15.28
C ASN A 173 12.40 -14.14 -14.05
N THR A 174 12.54 -13.25 -13.05
CA THR A 174 11.80 -13.31 -11.79
C THR A 174 11.50 -11.91 -11.25
N TYR A 175 10.42 -11.76 -10.49
CA TYR A 175 10.07 -10.52 -9.78
C TYR A 175 9.62 -10.83 -8.35
N THR A 176 10.16 -10.14 -7.36
CA THR A 176 9.70 -10.25 -5.97
C THR A 176 8.79 -9.07 -5.65
N TRP A 177 7.52 -9.36 -5.37
CA TRP A 177 6.53 -8.32 -5.12
C TRP A 177 6.61 -7.84 -3.68
N ALA A 178 6.94 -6.56 -3.49
CA ALA A 178 7.13 -5.98 -2.15
C ALA A 178 5.88 -6.03 -1.27
N VAL A 179 4.68 -6.05 -1.86
CA VAL A 179 3.40 -6.07 -1.13
C VAL A 179 3.21 -7.35 -0.33
N ASN A 180 3.60 -8.51 -0.86
CA ASN A 180 3.38 -9.81 -0.21
C ASN A 180 4.67 -10.63 -0.02
N GLY A 181 5.82 -10.11 -0.43
CA GLY A 181 7.12 -10.78 -0.35
C GLY A 181 7.29 -12.00 -1.26
N SER A 182 6.34 -12.29 -2.16
CA SER A 182 6.39 -13.47 -3.02
C SER A 182 7.21 -13.23 -4.28
N THR A 183 8.01 -14.23 -4.67
CA THR A 183 8.76 -14.23 -5.93
C THR A 183 7.97 -14.94 -7.02
N TYR A 184 7.71 -14.23 -8.11
CA TYR A 184 7.00 -14.71 -9.29
C TYR A 184 7.98 -14.96 -10.43
N THR A 185 7.77 -16.06 -11.14
CA THR A 185 8.58 -16.48 -12.30
C THR A 185 7.76 -16.57 -13.60
N ALA A 186 6.50 -16.16 -13.56
CA ALA A 186 5.58 -16.21 -14.68
C ALA A 186 4.80 -14.89 -14.78
N SER A 187 4.47 -14.50 -16.00
CA SER A 187 3.56 -13.38 -16.27
C SER A 187 2.16 -13.70 -15.77
N GLY A 188 1.43 -12.69 -15.29
CA GLY A 188 0.07 -12.88 -14.80
C GLY A 188 -0.49 -11.65 -14.08
N VAL A 189 -1.74 -11.78 -13.62
CA VAL A 189 -2.38 -10.81 -12.74
C VAL A 189 -2.44 -11.42 -11.34
N TYR A 190 -1.77 -10.78 -10.38
CA TYR A 190 -1.70 -11.23 -9.00
C TYR A 190 -2.43 -10.25 -8.09
N THR A 191 -3.12 -10.76 -7.08
CA THR A 191 -3.82 -9.93 -6.09
C THR A 191 -3.39 -10.26 -4.68
N HIS A 192 -3.42 -9.25 -3.82
CA HIS A 192 -3.18 -9.40 -2.39
C HIS A 192 -4.14 -8.50 -1.62
N THR A 193 -4.67 -8.98 -0.50
CA THR A 193 -5.57 -8.21 0.37
C THR A 193 -4.85 -7.83 1.65
N GLY A 194 -4.85 -6.54 1.95
CA GLY A 194 -4.35 -5.96 3.19
C GLY A 194 -5.35 -4.96 3.77
N THR A 195 -4.84 -4.00 4.55
CA THR A 195 -5.64 -2.92 5.13
C THR A 195 -5.09 -1.55 4.74
N ASN A 196 -5.97 -0.58 4.50
CA ASN A 196 -5.58 0.81 4.30
C ASN A 196 -5.31 1.51 5.64
N ALA A 197 -4.94 2.80 5.58
CA ALA A 197 -4.64 3.62 6.76
C ALA A 197 -5.81 3.74 7.76
N SER A 198 -7.05 3.56 7.29
CA SER A 198 -8.25 3.57 8.12
C SER A 198 -8.62 2.19 8.68
N GLY A 199 -7.79 1.16 8.46
CA GLY A 199 -8.03 -0.21 8.90
C GLY A 199 -9.03 -0.98 8.03
N CYS A 200 -9.47 -0.43 6.90
CA CYS A 200 -10.42 -1.07 6.00
C CYS A 200 -9.73 -1.91 4.92
N PRO A 201 -10.43 -2.92 4.36
CA PRO A 201 -9.88 -3.77 3.31
C PRO A 201 -9.25 -2.96 2.16
N HIS A 202 -8.04 -3.34 1.78
CA HIS A 202 -7.35 -2.82 0.60
C HIS A 202 -6.94 -3.96 -0.32
N THR A 203 -7.25 -3.83 -1.61
CA THR A 203 -6.85 -4.81 -2.63
C THR A 203 -5.73 -4.25 -3.51
N TYR A 204 -4.56 -4.89 -3.46
CA TYR A 204 -3.44 -4.62 -4.34
C TYR A 204 -3.52 -5.53 -5.56
N THR A 205 -3.27 -4.98 -6.75
CA THR A 205 -3.23 -5.74 -8.02
C THR A 205 -1.89 -5.52 -8.73
N LEU A 206 -1.20 -6.59 -9.06
CA LEU A 206 0.04 -6.59 -9.85
C LEU A 206 -0.24 -7.18 -11.22
N ASN A 207 -0.05 -6.38 -12.27
CA ASN A 207 0.01 -6.84 -13.66
C ASN A 207 1.48 -7.09 -14.03
N LEU A 208 1.91 -8.35 -14.03
CA LEU A 208 3.30 -8.73 -14.20
C LEU A 208 3.56 -9.32 -15.58
N THR A 209 4.59 -8.81 -16.26
CA THR A 209 5.21 -9.44 -17.43
C THR A 209 6.61 -9.92 -17.06
N ILE A 210 6.85 -11.22 -17.16
CA ILE A 210 8.16 -11.85 -17.02
C ILE A 210 8.69 -12.19 -18.41
N ASP A 211 9.82 -11.58 -18.78
CA ASP A 211 10.56 -11.89 -19.99
C ASP A 211 11.87 -12.62 -19.64
N PRO A 212 12.40 -13.51 -20.50
CA PRO A 212 13.73 -14.05 -20.31
C PRO A 212 14.78 -12.93 -20.31
N CYS A 213 15.72 -12.93 -19.35
CA CYS A 213 16.87 -12.02 -19.43
C CYS A 213 17.63 -12.27 -20.74
N PRO A 214 18.18 -11.22 -21.39
CA PRO A 214 19.25 -11.43 -22.34
C PRO A 214 20.39 -12.18 -21.65
N THR A 215 20.70 -13.38 -22.13
CA THR A 215 21.88 -14.13 -21.69
C THR A 215 23.08 -13.66 -22.49
N ASN A 216 24.19 -13.36 -21.82
CA ASN A 216 25.43 -12.99 -22.51
C ASN A 216 25.86 -14.13 -23.45
N THR A 217 26.49 -13.75 -24.56
CA THR A 217 27.05 -14.68 -25.53
C THR A 217 28.47 -15.04 -25.10
N VAL A 218 28.78 -16.34 -24.95
CA VAL A 218 30.11 -16.81 -24.54
C VAL A 218 30.88 -17.33 -25.76
N LEU A 219 32.14 -16.92 -25.90
CA LEU A 219 33.10 -17.48 -26.84
C LEU A 219 34.24 -18.12 -26.07
N ASN A 220 34.39 -19.43 -26.19
CA ASN A 220 35.56 -20.17 -25.73
C ASN A 220 36.54 -20.31 -26.89
N PHE A 221 37.80 -19.98 -26.69
CA PHE A 221 38.78 -20.05 -27.77
C PHE A 221 40.11 -20.64 -27.32
N ASN A 222 40.88 -21.06 -28.32
CA ASN A 222 42.25 -21.53 -28.18
C ASN A 222 43.17 -20.71 -29.10
N VAL A 223 44.19 -20.10 -28.53
CA VAL A 223 45.22 -19.29 -29.20
C VAL A 223 46.57 -19.61 -28.56
N LEU A 224 47.60 -19.83 -29.36
CA LEU A 224 48.99 -19.89 -28.91
C LEU A 224 49.75 -18.71 -29.51
N LEU A 225 50.69 -18.17 -28.75
CA LEU A 225 51.58 -17.09 -29.16
C LEU A 225 52.97 -17.68 -29.41
N GLU A 226 53.56 -17.39 -30.58
CA GLU A 226 54.84 -17.98 -30.98
C GLU A 226 55.94 -17.77 -29.93
N GLY A 227 56.15 -16.53 -29.49
CA GLY A 227 57.25 -16.21 -28.58
C GLY A 227 57.11 -16.88 -27.20
N TYR A 228 55.87 -17.12 -26.76
CA TYR A 228 55.60 -17.63 -25.42
C TYR A 228 55.58 -19.16 -25.40
N TYR A 229 55.62 -19.82 -26.56
CA TYR A 229 55.42 -21.25 -26.67
C TYR A 229 56.63 -22.04 -26.19
N ILE A 230 56.41 -22.93 -25.20
CA ILE A 230 57.46 -23.74 -24.56
C ILE A 230 57.35 -25.23 -24.89
N GLY A 231 56.47 -25.60 -25.83
CA GLY A 231 56.24 -27.00 -26.23
C GLY A 231 55.08 -27.67 -25.48
N GLY A 232 54.65 -28.83 -25.99
CA GLY A 232 53.58 -29.62 -25.37
C GLY A 232 52.20 -28.98 -25.37
N GLY A 233 51.97 -27.95 -26.20
CA GLY A 233 50.73 -27.16 -26.17
C GLY A 233 50.68 -26.13 -25.04
N LEU A 234 51.82 -25.79 -24.45
CA LEU A 234 51.91 -24.84 -23.33
C LEU A 234 52.71 -23.58 -23.69
N MET A 235 52.39 -22.50 -22.99
CA MET A 235 53.04 -21.19 -23.03
C MET A 235 53.62 -20.82 -21.66
N ILE A 236 54.56 -19.88 -21.63
CA ILE A 236 55.05 -19.26 -20.39
C ILE A 236 53.87 -18.58 -19.67
N SER A 237 53.82 -18.68 -18.34
CA SER A 237 52.78 -18.04 -17.52
C SER A 237 53.25 -16.64 -17.11
N THR A 238 53.58 -15.80 -18.10
CA THR A 238 54.27 -14.50 -17.94
C THR A 238 53.64 -13.59 -16.90
N LEU A 239 52.32 -13.39 -16.94
CA LEU A 239 51.64 -12.57 -15.95
C LEU A 239 51.75 -13.12 -14.53
N TYR A 240 51.73 -14.44 -14.37
CA TYR A 240 51.95 -15.07 -13.06
C TYR A 240 53.40 -14.92 -12.59
N ASP A 241 54.36 -15.23 -13.45
CA ASP A 241 55.79 -15.22 -13.13
C ASP A 241 56.28 -13.81 -12.78
N LEU A 242 55.70 -12.78 -13.39
CA LEU A 242 55.95 -11.36 -13.08
C LEU A 242 55.13 -10.81 -11.90
N GLY A 243 54.27 -11.63 -11.28
CA GLY A 243 53.44 -11.22 -10.15
C GLY A 243 52.29 -10.25 -10.52
N LEU A 244 51.91 -10.19 -11.79
CA LEU A 244 50.81 -9.38 -12.31
C LEU A 244 49.45 -10.11 -12.30
N SER A 245 49.48 -11.43 -12.16
CA SER A 245 48.30 -12.27 -11.96
C SER A 245 48.51 -13.21 -10.77
N THR A 246 47.42 -13.51 -10.06
CA THR A 246 47.41 -14.56 -9.03
C THR A 246 47.06 -15.94 -9.59
N ASP A 247 46.65 -16.02 -10.85
CA ASP A 247 46.31 -17.28 -11.52
C ASP A 247 47.60 -17.93 -12.06
N PRO A 248 47.99 -19.13 -11.59
CA PRO A 248 49.23 -19.81 -12.00
C PRO A 248 49.26 -20.23 -13.46
N THR A 249 48.14 -20.15 -14.18
CA THR A 249 48.09 -20.42 -15.62
C THR A 249 48.03 -19.16 -16.47
N ALA A 250 48.04 -17.96 -15.87
CA ALA A 250 47.95 -16.71 -16.63
C ALA A 250 49.20 -16.46 -17.47
N SER A 251 49.07 -16.60 -18.79
CA SER A 251 50.12 -16.23 -19.76
C SER A 251 50.12 -14.75 -20.03
N ASP A 252 49.10 -14.22 -20.71
CA ASP A 252 49.01 -12.81 -21.08
C ASP A 252 47.56 -12.36 -21.23
N SER A 253 47.34 -11.09 -21.55
CA SER A 253 46.06 -10.53 -21.97
C SER A 253 46.05 -10.27 -23.47
N ILE A 254 44.95 -10.65 -24.11
CA ILE A 254 44.70 -10.37 -25.54
C ILE A 254 43.37 -9.64 -25.69
N ASP A 255 43.22 -8.90 -26.78
CA ASP A 255 41.95 -8.33 -27.18
C ASP A 255 41.28 -9.25 -28.23
N ILE A 256 40.08 -9.72 -27.92
CA ILE A 256 39.23 -10.47 -28.86
C ILE A 256 38.21 -9.50 -29.45
N MET A 257 38.25 -9.37 -30.77
CA MET A 257 37.43 -8.45 -31.53
C MET A 257 36.50 -9.21 -32.47
N LEU A 258 35.24 -8.78 -32.55
CA LEU A 258 34.26 -9.32 -33.47
C LEU A 258 33.97 -8.32 -34.58
N TRP A 259 34.06 -8.79 -35.82
CA TRP A 259 33.83 -7.98 -37.01
C TRP A 259 32.74 -8.62 -37.88
N SER A 260 31.65 -7.90 -38.08
CA SER A 260 30.61 -8.34 -39.01
C SER A 260 31.13 -8.24 -40.45
N PRO A 261 30.73 -9.12 -41.39
CA PRO A 261 31.13 -9.02 -42.78
C PRO A 261 30.82 -7.65 -43.42
N SER A 262 29.84 -6.92 -42.89
CA SER A 262 29.48 -5.56 -43.30
C SER A 262 30.39 -4.46 -42.73
N ASN A 263 31.19 -4.73 -41.70
CA ASN A 263 31.98 -3.74 -40.96
C ASN A 263 33.50 -3.83 -41.25
N LEU A 264 33.93 -4.67 -42.20
CA LEU A 264 35.36 -4.92 -42.50
C LEU A 264 36.13 -3.68 -43.01
N SER A 265 35.43 -2.68 -43.56
CA SER A 265 36.04 -1.43 -44.04
C SER A 265 36.17 -0.35 -42.96
N ASN A 266 35.67 -0.60 -41.76
CA ASN A 266 35.68 0.37 -40.67
C ASN A 266 36.96 0.31 -39.85
N THR A 267 37.19 1.32 -39.02
CA THR A 267 38.36 1.44 -38.14
C THR A 267 38.20 0.73 -36.80
N ASN A 268 36.95 0.45 -36.39
CA ASN A 268 36.63 -0.17 -35.10
C ASN A 268 35.80 -1.45 -35.28
N PRO A 269 36.04 -2.47 -34.44
CA PRO A 269 35.23 -3.69 -34.42
C PRO A 269 33.81 -3.43 -33.94
N ASP A 270 32.88 -4.34 -34.26
CA ASP A 270 31.51 -4.30 -33.72
C ASP A 270 31.51 -4.53 -32.21
N TYR A 271 32.39 -5.42 -31.73
CA TYR A 271 32.60 -5.70 -30.31
C TYR A 271 34.08 -5.96 -30.03
N SER A 272 34.59 -5.55 -28.88
CA SER A 272 35.95 -5.84 -28.42
C SER A 272 35.96 -6.11 -26.93
N VAL A 273 36.69 -7.13 -26.50
CA VAL A 273 36.85 -7.49 -25.08
C VAL A 273 38.28 -7.94 -24.82
N LYS A 274 38.89 -7.38 -23.77
CA LYS A 274 40.18 -7.82 -23.25
C LYS A 274 39.98 -9.06 -22.39
N VAL A 275 40.73 -10.12 -22.66
CA VAL A 275 40.60 -11.42 -21.99
C VAL A 275 41.95 -11.93 -21.52
N LEU A 276 41.92 -12.69 -20.42
CA LEU A 276 43.08 -13.42 -19.94
C LEU A 276 43.26 -14.68 -20.80
N LEU A 277 44.47 -14.87 -21.32
CA LEU A 277 44.91 -16.05 -22.03
C LEU A 277 45.67 -16.97 -21.07
N GLN A 278 45.23 -18.21 -20.96
CA GLN A 278 45.85 -19.21 -20.11
C GLN A 278 47.01 -19.91 -20.81
N ASN A 279 47.88 -20.56 -20.05
CA ASN A 279 49.11 -21.20 -20.53
C ASN A 279 48.90 -22.40 -21.44
N ASN A 280 47.71 -22.99 -21.46
CA ASN A 280 47.32 -23.99 -22.46
C ASN A 280 46.69 -23.38 -23.72
N GLY A 281 46.75 -22.06 -23.87
CA GLY A 281 46.15 -21.29 -24.95
C GLY A 281 44.65 -21.05 -24.83
N THR A 282 43.99 -21.50 -23.76
CA THR A 282 42.54 -21.29 -23.61
C THR A 282 42.20 -19.88 -23.10
N GLY A 283 41.07 -19.35 -23.55
CA GLY A 283 40.47 -18.15 -22.99
C GLY A 283 38.96 -18.10 -23.22
N THR A 284 38.29 -17.24 -22.47
CA THR A 284 36.83 -17.05 -22.55
C THR A 284 36.49 -15.57 -22.70
N ALA A 285 35.83 -15.22 -23.80
CA ALA A 285 35.29 -13.90 -24.08
C ALA A 285 33.77 -13.87 -23.83
N ILE A 286 33.27 -12.79 -23.23
CA ILE A 286 31.84 -12.61 -22.93
C ILE A 286 31.35 -11.36 -23.66
N PHE A 287 30.32 -11.53 -24.49
CA PHE A 287 29.72 -10.47 -25.29
C PHE A 287 28.23 -10.27 -24.95
N PRO A 288 27.62 -9.13 -25.33
CA PRO A 288 26.18 -8.94 -25.20
C PRO A 288 25.35 -10.00 -25.95
N SER A 289 24.10 -10.18 -25.56
CA SER A 289 23.19 -11.14 -26.20
C SER A 289 22.91 -10.83 -27.68
N SER A 290 23.13 -9.59 -28.13
CA SER A 290 22.98 -9.17 -29.53
C SER A 290 23.95 -9.86 -30.49
N VAL A 291 25.04 -10.46 -29.98
CA VAL A 291 25.95 -11.29 -30.78
C VAL A 291 25.32 -12.64 -31.15
N THR A 292 24.49 -13.21 -30.28
CA THR A 292 23.83 -14.50 -30.54
C THR A 292 22.91 -14.41 -31.77
N GLY A 293 23.04 -15.37 -32.68
CA GLY A 293 22.28 -15.45 -33.93
C GLY A 293 22.94 -14.74 -35.12
N ASN A 294 24.05 -14.01 -34.89
CA ASN A 294 24.80 -13.32 -35.94
C ASN A 294 26.13 -14.04 -36.24
N SER A 295 26.78 -13.70 -37.35
CA SER A 295 28.09 -14.24 -37.72
C SER A 295 29.16 -13.15 -37.77
N PHE A 296 30.33 -13.42 -37.20
CA PHE A 296 31.44 -12.47 -37.10
C PHE A 296 32.77 -13.14 -37.44
N TYR A 297 33.68 -12.42 -38.05
CA TYR A 297 35.10 -12.76 -37.97
C TYR A 297 35.60 -12.51 -36.54
N ILE A 298 36.45 -13.41 -36.05
CA ILE A 298 37.12 -13.27 -34.76
C ILE A 298 38.54 -12.80 -35.04
N ALA A 299 38.89 -11.61 -34.58
CA ALA A 299 40.25 -11.09 -34.66
C ALA A 299 40.90 -11.11 -33.27
N VAL A 300 42.13 -11.60 -33.22
CA VAL A 300 42.93 -11.70 -32.01
C VAL A 300 44.05 -10.69 -32.10
N LYS A 301 44.12 -9.79 -31.13
CA LYS A 301 45.19 -8.80 -31.01
C LYS A 301 45.94 -8.99 -29.71
N HIS A 302 47.25 -9.14 -29.81
CA HIS A 302 48.17 -9.23 -28.68
C HIS A 302 49.15 -8.06 -28.72
N ARG A 303 49.87 -7.83 -27.63
CA ARG A 303 50.69 -6.63 -27.42
C ARG A 303 52.00 -6.59 -28.25
N ASN A 304 52.41 -7.70 -28.81
CA ASN A 304 53.69 -7.84 -29.53
C ASN A 304 53.61 -8.92 -30.62
N SER A 305 52.41 -9.15 -31.16
CA SER A 305 52.15 -10.20 -32.13
C SER A 305 51.20 -9.70 -33.21
N VAL A 306 51.34 -10.27 -34.40
CA VAL A 306 50.58 -9.86 -35.57
C VAL A 306 49.10 -10.20 -35.36
N GLU A 307 48.23 -9.22 -35.61
CA GLU A 307 46.79 -9.42 -35.50
C GLU A 307 46.32 -10.57 -36.43
N THR A 308 45.62 -11.55 -35.88
CA THR A 308 45.23 -12.78 -36.61
C THR A 308 43.71 -12.94 -36.63
N TRP A 309 43.16 -13.23 -37.80
CA TRP A 309 41.72 -13.29 -38.05
C TRP A 309 41.25 -14.73 -38.31
N SER A 310 40.03 -15.07 -37.91
CA SER A 310 39.40 -16.35 -38.27
C SER A 310 39.26 -16.48 -39.80
N ALA A 311 39.47 -17.67 -40.33
CA ALA A 311 39.46 -17.91 -41.79
C ALA A 311 38.15 -17.53 -42.47
N ASN A 312 37.03 -17.70 -41.76
CA ASN A 312 35.68 -17.40 -42.22
C ASN A 312 34.87 -16.78 -41.06
N PRO A 313 33.73 -16.12 -41.34
CA PRO A 313 32.80 -15.70 -40.29
C PRO A 313 32.30 -16.91 -39.49
N VAL A 314 32.32 -16.78 -38.17
CA VAL A 314 31.86 -17.79 -37.22
C VAL A 314 30.44 -17.43 -36.80
N ALA A 315 29.50 -18.39 -36.89
CA ALA A 315 28.14 -18.20 -36.41
C ALA A 315 28.08 -18.33 -34.89
N PHE A 316 27.57 -17.30 -34.21
CA PHE A 316 27.49 -17.27 -32.75
C PHE A 316 26.15 -17.79 -32.24
N SER A 317 26.21 -18.78 -31.36
CA SER A 317 25.13 -19.17 -30.45
C SER A 317 25.43 -18.64 -29.05
N SER A 318 24.54 -18.86 -28.07
CA SER A 318 24.76 -18.44 -26.67
C SER A 318 26.07 -18.98 -26.08
N ASN A 319 26.60 -20.10 -26.60
CA ASN A 319 27.93 -20.61 -26.30
C ASN A 319 28.61 -21.13 -27.57
N THR A 320 29.66 -20.45 -28.00
CA THR A 320 30.40 -20.73 -29.24
C THR A 320 31.84 -21.10 -28.91
N SER A 321 32.46 -21.96 -29.71
CA SER A 321 33.88 -22.33 -29.54
C SER A 321 34.66 -22.15 -30.83
N TYR A 322 35.88 -21.62 -30.73
CA TYR A 322 36.76 -21.42 -31.88
C TYR A 322 38.23 -21.72 -31.54
N ASN A 323 38.83 -22.66 -32.27
CA ASN A 323 40.21 -23.05 -32.05
C ASN A 323 41.09 -22.58 -33.22
N PHE A 324 42.04 -21.69 -32.96
CA PHE A 324 43.05 -21.27 -33.95
C PHE A 324 44.20 -22.26 -34.08
N THR A 325 44.44 -23.10 -33.07
CA THR A 325 45.72 -23.80 -32.92
C THR A 325 45.78 -25.16 -33.61
N ASP A 326 44.66 -25.68 -34.12
CA ASP A 326 44.56 -27.06 -34.62
C ASP A 326 44.81 -27.21 -36.14
N ALA A 327 44.73 -26.13 -36.91
CA ALA A 327 45.03 -26.11 -38.34
C ALA A 327 45.29 -24.70 -38.88
N LEU A 328 46.17 -24.56 -39.88
CA LEU A 328 46.43 -23.28 -40.58
C LEU A 328 45.15 -22.66 -41.18
N ASN A 329 44.24 -23.49 -41.71
CA ASN A 329 43.01 -23.03 -42.34
C ASN A 329 41.94 -22.52 -41.35
N LYS A 330 42.30 -22.36 -40.07
CA LYS A 330 41.53 -21.62 -39.08
C LYS A 330 41.87 -20.13 -39.09
N ALA A 331 43.02 -19.72 -39.57
CA ALA A 331 43.33 -18.31 -39.75
C ALA A 331 43.08 -17.86 -41.19
N TYR A 332 42.78 -16.58 -41.36
CA TYR A 332 42.58 -15.96 -42.66
C TYR A 332 43.90 -15.93 -43.43
N ASP A 333 43.90 -16.56 -44.60
CA ASP A 333 45.06 -16.69 -45.48
C ASP A 333 44.84 -15.83 -46.72
N ASP A 334 45.75 -14.90 -46.98
CA ASP A 334 45.75 -14.04 -48.17
C ASP A 334 46.46 -14.68 -49.37
N GLY A 335 47.04 -15.87 -49.17
CA GLY A 335 47.73 -16.67 -50.17
C GLY A 335 49.22 -16.33 -50.35
N PHE A 336 49.78 -15.41 -49.56
CA PHE A 336 51.19 -15.02 -49.67
C PHE A 336 52.06 -15.69 -48.61
N ILE A 337 51.66 -15.59 -47.33
CA ILE A 337 52.39 -16.13 -46.18
C ILE A 337 51.44 -17.02 -45.39
N PRO A 338 51.88 -18.18 -44.85
CA PRO A 338 51.04 -18.99 -43.98
C PRO A 338 50.48 -18.12 -42.85
N PRO A 339 49.17 -18.17 -42.56
CA PRO A 339 48.51 -17.17 -41.71
C PRO A 339 48.85 -17.29 -40.22
N MET A 340 49.56 -18.35 -39.83
CA MET A 340 50.04 -18.61 -38.47
C MET A 340 51.36 -19.39 -38.54
N GLN A 341 52.18 -19.26 -37.49
CA GLN A 341 53.42 -19.99 -37.32
C GLN A 341 53.16 -21.46 -37.02
N ASN A 342 53.97 -22.35 -37.61
CA ASN A 342 53.96 -23.78 -37.26
C ASN A 342 54.84 -24.03 -36.02
N LEU A 343 54.21 -24.35 -34.88
CA LEU A 343 54.88 -24.59 -33.60
C LEU A 343 55.31 -26.06 -33.41
N GLY A 344 55.12 -26.91 -34.42
CA GLY A 344 55.36 -28.34 -34.36
C GLY A 344 54.19 -29.13 -33.74
N SER A 345 54.27 -30.46 -33.82
CA SER A 345 53.24 -31.38 -33.28
C SER A 345 51.80 -31.13 -33.78
N GLY A 346 51.65 -30.48 -34.94
CA GLY A 346 50.36 -30.11 -35.51
C GLY A 346 49.70 -28.90 -34.84
N LEU A 347 50.44 -28.12 -34.07
CA LEU A 347 49.97 -26.90 -33.43
C LEU A 347 50.44 -25.65 -34.19
N PHE A 348 49.58 -24.63 -34.20
CA PHE A 348 49.82 -23.36 -34.84
C PHE A 348 49.64 -22.21 -33.85
N GLY A 349 50.45 -21.16 -34.01
CA GLY A 349 50.44 -19.98 -33.16
C GLY A 349 50.49 -18.68 -33.95
N ILE A 350 50.09 -17.60 -33.31
CA ILE A 350 50.18 -16.25 -33.86
C ILE A 350 51.65 -15.83 -33.90
N TYR A 351 52.09 -15.26 -35.03
CA TYR A 351 53.46 -14.76 -35.18
C TYR A 351 53.75 -13.64 -34.19
N GLY A 352 54.87 -13.76 -33.48
CA GLY A 352 55.39 -12.68 -32.64
C GLY A 352 56.17 -11.65 -33.45
N GLY A 353 56.39 -10.48 -32.88
CA GLY A 353 57.37 -9.52 -33.38
C GLY A 353 56.82 -8.18 -33.89
N ASP A 354 55.50 -8.03 -34.04
CA ASP A 354 54.89 -6.72 -34.34
C ASP A 354 54.77 -5.92 -33.03
N THR A 355 55.83 -5.18 -32.70
CA THR A 355 55.95 -4.41 -31.45
C THR A 355 55.55 -2.95 -31.62
N ASN A 356 55.53 -2.47 -32.87
CA ASN A 356 55.15 -1.10 -33.20
C ASN A 356 53.66 -0.96 -33.62
N TYR A 357 52.96 -2.08 -33.81
CA TYR A 357 51.54 -2.20 -34.19
C TYR A 357 51.19 -1.66 -35.57
N ASP A 358 52.11 -1.69 -36.52
CA ASP A 358 51.85 -1.33 -37.91
C ASP A 358 51.30 -2.50 -38.75
N GLY A 359 51.26 -3.70 -38.16
CA GLY A 359 50.75 -4.90 -38.80
C GLY A 359 51.78 -5.57 -39.70
N ALA A 360 53.05 -5.20 -39.67
CA ALA A 360 54.14 -5.96 -40.28
C ALA A 360 55.15 -6.36 -39.20
N VAL A 361 55.91 -7.43 -39.44
CA VAL A 361 57.12 -7.72 -38.66
C VAL A 361 58.30 -7.34 -39.52
N ASP A 362 58.98 -6.25 -39.19
CA ASP A 362 60.13 -5.76 -39.95
C ASP A 362 61.22 -5.11 -39.10
N GLY A 363 62.19 -4.46 -39.74
CA GLY A 363 63.32 -3.82 -39.04
C GLY A 363 62.91 -2.64 -38.15
N LEU A 364 61.70 -2.08 -38.30
CA LEU A 364 61.19 -1.04 -37.44
C LEU A 364 60.80 -1.56 -36.06
N ASP A 365 60.27 -2.78 -35.97
CA ASP A 365 59.98 -3.47 -34.70
C ASP A 365 61.24 -3.72 -33.89
N MET A 366 62.33 -4.07 -34.57
CA MET A 366 63.62 -4.34 -33.93
C MET A 366 64.14 -3.16 -33.13
N ASN A 367 63.84 -1.92 -33.53
CA ASN A 367 64.33 -0.73 -32.83
C ASN A 367 63.84 -0.67 -31.38
N LEU A 368 62.61 -1.11 -31.10
CA LEU A 368 62.09 -1.11 -29.72
C LEU A 368 62.81 -2.15 -28.87
N VAL A 369 63.00 -3.36 -29.41
CA VAL A 369 63.68 -4.46 -28.73
C VAL A 369 65.16 -4.14 -28.48
N ASP A 370 65.90 -3.64 -29.48
CA ASP A 370 67.32 -3.32 -29.35
C ASP A 370 67.57 -2.21 -28.32
N ASN A 371 66.74 -1.16 -28.35
CA ASN A 371 66.82 -0.09 -27.35
C ASN A 371 66.60 -0.65 -25.93
N ASP A 372 65.52 -1.38 -25.70
CA ASP A 372 65.17 -1.91 -24.38
C ASP A 372 66.17 -2.98 -23.89
N ALA A 373 66.67 -3.83 -24.79
CA ALA A 373 67.72 -4.80 -24.50
C ALA A 373 69.03 -4.12 -24.09
N SER A 374 69.40 -3.00 -24.74
CA SER A 374 70.60 -2.23 -24.38
C SER A 374 70.52 -1.63 -22.96
N PHE A 375 69.30 -1.39 -22.46
CA PHE A 375 69.04 -0.93 -21.10
C PHE A 375 68.82 -2.07 -20.10
N GLY A 376 68.80 -3.33 -20.54
CA GLY A 376 68.48 -4.48 -19.69
C GLY A 376 67.06 -4.41 -19.15
N ALA A 377 66.09 -4.02 -19.99
CA ALA A 377 64.70 -3.92 -19.60
C ALA A 377 64.16 -5.26 -19.07
N PHE A 378 63.42 -5.19 -17.96
CA PHE A 378 62.81 -6.34 -17.31
C PHE A 378 61.37 -5.99 -16.88
N GLY A 379 60.50 -6.99 -16.83
CA GLY A 379 59.08 -6.85 -16.49
C GLY A 379 58.17 -6.92 -17.72
N TYR A 380 56.94 -6.44 -17.56
CA TYR A 380 55.89 -6.55 -18.57
C TYR A 380 56.02 -5.44 -19.63
N ASN A 381 56.94 -5.64 -20.56
CA ASN A 381 57.28 -4.68 -21.62
C ASN A 381 56.71 -5.14 -22.98
N LEU A 382 56.55 -4.20 -23.92
CA LEU A 382 56.10 -4.51 -25.29
C LEU A 382 57.18 -5.27 -26.09
N SER A 383 58.44 -4.99 -25.77
CA SER A 383 59.63 -5.55 -26.39
C SER A 383 60.03 -6.94 -25.86
N ASP A 384 59.40 -7.40 -24.77
CA ASP A 384 59.48 -8.79 -24.30
C ASP A 384 58.50 -9.66 -25.11
N ILE A 385 59.00 -10.22 -26.20
CA ILE A 385 58.25 -11.02 -27.19
C ILE A 385 58.18 -12.48 -26.75
N THR A 386 59.19 -12.95 -26.03
CA THR A 386 59.22 -14.31 -25.47
C THR A 386 58.32 -14.48 -24.25
N GLY A 387 58.01 -13.39 -23.56
CA GLY A 387 57.20 -13.40 -22.35
C GLY A 387 57.96 -13.97 -21.14
N ASP A 388 59.29 -14.01 -21.17
CA ASP A 388 60.09 -14.50 -20.03
C ASP A 388 60.40 -13.40 -19.00
N GLY A 389 59.96 -12.17 -19.29
CA GLY A 389 60.13 -11.01 -18.44
C GLY A 389 61.42 -10.24 -18.69
N ALA A 390 62.32 -10.69 -19.57
CA ALA A 390 63.51 -9.96 -19.99
C ALA A 390 63.38 -9.54 -21.46
N THR A 391 63.91 -8.37 -21.80
CA THR A 391 64.09 -7.98 -23.20
C THR A 391 65.54 -8.21 -23.60
N ASP A 392 65.81 -9.18 -24.46
CA ASP A 392 67.17 -9.55 -24.86
C ASP A 392 67.27 -10.12 -26.31
N GLY A 393 68.36 -10.83 -26.60
CA GLY A 393 68.61 -11.39 -27.92
C GLY A 393 67.64 -12.51 -28.34
N LEU A 394 66.93 -13.13 -27.41
CA LEU A 394 65.90 -14.13 -27.71
C LEU A 394 64.67 -13.48 -28.36
N ASP A 395 64.27 -12.29 -27.92
CA ASP A 395 63.19 -11.51 -28.54
C ASP A 395 63.55 -11.09 -29.96
N MET A 396 64.79 -10.62 -30.16
CA MET A 396 65.30 -10.21 -31.47
C MET A 396 65.26 -11.36 -32.49
N ASN A 397 65.58 -12.59 -32.07
CA ASN A 397 65.55 -13.74 -32.97
C ASN A 397 64.15 -13.98 -33.57
N ILE A 398 63.08 -13.69 -32.82
CA ILE A 398 61.71 -13.86 -33.31
C ILE A 398 61.41 -12.84 -34.41
N ILE A 399 61.76 -11.57 -34.18
CA ILE A 399 61.61 -10.51 -35.19
C ILE A 399 62.44 -10.84 -36.43
N ASP A 400 63.73 -11.19 -36.29
CA ASP A 400 64.61 -11.47 -37.44
C ASP A 400 64.10 -12.61 -38.31
N ASN A 401 63.62 -13.69 -37.68
CA ASN A 401 63.04 -14.82 -38.39
C ASN A 401 61.78 -14.40 -39.15
N ASN A 402 60.83 -13.75 -38.47
CA ASN A 402 59.53 -13.38 -39.05
C ASN A 402 59.64 -12.25 -40.08
N ALA A 403 60.56 -11.30 -39.89
CA ALA A 403 60.87 -10.26 -40.85
C ALA A 403 61.49 -10.84 -42.13
N THR A 404 62.33 -11.88 -42.02
CA THR A 404 62.87 -12.60 -43.18
C THR A 404 61.76 -13.30 -43.98
N PHE A 405 60.72 -13.78 -43.31
CA PHE A 405 59.53 -14.35 -43.96
C PHE A 405 58.57 -13.28 -44.51
N GLY A 406 58.78 -12.00 -44.19
CA GLY A 406 57.88 -10.93 -44.58
C GLY A 406 56.49 -11.11 -43.98
N VAL A 407 56.41 -11.47 -42.69
CA VAL A 407 55.13 -11.63 -42.00
C VAL A 407 54.42 -10.27 -41.91
N PHE A 408 53.14 -10.23 -42.27
CA PHE A 408 52.26 -9.09 -42.09
C PHE A 408 50.83 -9.55 -41.79
N MET A 409 50.03 -8.64 -41.25
CA MET A 409 48.64 -8.82 -40.91
C MET A 409 47.82 -9.04 -42.18
N ALA A 410 47.25 -10.24 -42.29
CA ALA A 410 46.23 -10.56 -43.28
C ALA A 410 44.83 -10.45 -42.65
N ARG A 411 43.94 -9.70 -43.30
CA ARG A 411 42.54 -9.55 -42.87
C ARG A 411 41.57 -9.59 -44.05
N PRO A 412 40.33 -10.06 -43.85
CA PRO A 412 39.31 -10.05 -44.89
C PRO A 412 38.90 -8.61 -45.26
N TYR A 413 38.64 -8.36 -46.55
CA TYR A 413 38.19 -7.09 -47.12
C TYR A 413 36.81 -7.16 -47.75
#